data_AF-A0A2W2GYU1-F1
#
_entry.id   AF-A0A2W2GYU1-F1
#
_cell.length_a   1.000
_cell.length_b   1.000
_cell.length_c   1.000
_cell.angle_alpha   90.00
_cell.angle_beta   90.00
_cell.angle_gamma   90.00
#
_symmetry.space_group_name_H-M   'P 1'
#
loop_
_entity.id
_entity.type
_entity.pdbx_description
1 polymer ?
#
loop_
_entity_poly.entity_id
_entity_poly.type
_entity_poly.pdbx_seq_one_letter_code
_entity_poly.pdbx_strand_id
1 'polypeptide(L)' 'MAAHGRHGPPGRRGPPVHRRPQKDVIISGGFNIYASEVEAALAGHPSVGSAAVIGVPDQRWGEKVTAFVVGCPGHGRRRP' A
#
# COMPACT_ATOMS: atom_id res chain seq x y z
N MET A 1 -54.63 10.60 7.71
CA MET A 1 -53.88 9.99 8.83
C MET A 1 -54.05 8.48 8.68
N ALA A 2 -53.05 7.60 8.60
CA ALA A 2 -51.61 7.67 8.83
C ALA A 2 -50.90 6.69 7.87
N ALA A 3 -49.68 7.02 7.46
CA ALA A 3 -48.83 6.25 6.57
C ALA A 3 -47.77 5.49 7.38
N HIS A 4 -47.57 4.18 7.14
CA HIS A 4 -46.36 3.47 7.59
C HIS A 4 -45.97 2.35 6.61
N GLY A 5 -45.30 2.73 5.53
CA GLY A 5 -44.27 1.87 4.93
C GLY A 5 -42.96 2.12 5.65
N ARG A 6 -42.25 1.06 6.07
CA ARG A 6 -40.85 1.15 6.52
C ARG A 6 -40.07 -0.06 6.04
N HIS A 7 -39.47 0.09 4.86
CA HIS A 7 -38.25 -0.63 4.49
C HIS A 7 -37.19 -0.40 5.58
N GLY A 8 -36.65 -1.47 6.14
CA GLY A 8 -35.48 -1.40 7.01
C GLY A 8 -34.26 -0.87 6.24
N PRO A 9 -33.33 -0.18 6.91
CA PRO A 9 -32.18 0.43 6.24
C PRO A 9 -31.22 -0.62 5.67
N PRO A 10 -30.58 -0.37 4.51
CA PRO A 10 -29.57 -1.25 3.94
C PRO A 10 -28.32 -1.32 4.83
N GLY A 11 -27.65 -2.48 4.81
CA GLY A 11 -26.56 -2.87 5.69
C GLY A 11 -25.42 -1.85 5.83
N ARG A 12 -24.75 -1.91 6.99
CA ARG A 12 -23.57 -1.10 7.32
C ARG A 12 -22.48 -1.33 6.26
N ARG A 13 -22.38 -0.45 5.27
CA ARG A 13 -21.14 -0.29 4.51
C ARG A 13 -20.09 0.15 5.51
N GLY A 14 -19.04 -0.65 5.67
CA GLY A 14 -17.83 -0.18 6.34
C GLY A 14 -17.35 1.13 5.71
N PRO A 15 -16.54 1.93 6.42
CA PRO A 15 -16.08 3.20 5.90
C PRO A 15 -15.39 2.97 4.54
N PRO A 16 -15.60 3.85 3.54
CA PRO A 16 -14.90 3.74 2.28
C PRO A 16 -13.41 4.00 2.52
N VAL A 17 -12.62 2.94 2.64
CA VAL A 17 -11.15 3.02 2.63
C VAL A 17 -10.71 2.76 1.21
N HIS A 18 -10.65 3.83 0.41
CA HIS A 18 -9.57 4.02 -0.56
C HIS A 18 -9.54 5.46 -1.05
N ARG A 19 -9.21 6.38 -0.16
CA ARG A 19 -8.67 7.66 -0.60
C ARG A 19 -7.24 7.39 -1.07
N ARG A 20 -7.05 7.02 -2.34
CA ARG A 20 -5.74 7.09 -2.99
C ARG A 20 -5.37 8.57 -3.04
N PRO A 21 -4.39 9.05 -2.25
CA PRO A 21 -3.97 10.42 -2.36
C PRO A 21 -3.19 10.58 -3.66
N GLN A 22 -3.13 11.84 -4.07
CA GLN A 22 -2.45 12.36 -5.22
C GLN A 22 -0.93 12.13 -5.04
N LYS A 23 -0.42 11.02 -5.59
CA LYS A 23 0.99 10.62 -5.67
C LYS A 23 1.69 10.45 -4.30
N ASP A 24 1.84 9.20 -3.85
CA ASP A 24 2.70 8.83 -2.71
C ASP A 24 4.19 9.01 -3.09
N VAL A 25 4.69 10.25 -2.94
CA VAL A 25 6.08 10.63 -3.20
C VAL A 25 6.89 10.57 -1.91
N ILE A 26 8.01 9.85 -1.97
CA ILE A 26 9.05 9.79 -0.95
C ILE A 26 10.16 10.76 -1.37
N ILE A 27 10.61 11.62 -0.47
CA ILE A 27 11.69 12.58 -0.76
C ILE A 27 13.01 12.06 -0.17
N SER A 28 13.82 11.41 -1.00
CA SER A 28 15.09 10.81 -0.55
C SER A 28 16.27 11.57 -1.11
N GLY A 29 17.07 12.22 -0.26
CA GLY A 29 18.27 12.96 -0.67
C GLY A 29 18.01 14.09 -1.65
N GLY A 30 16.81 14.67 -1.65
CA GLY A 30 16.37 15.68 -2.62
C GLY A 30 15.75 15.13 -3.91
N PHE A 31 15.57 13.80 -4.03
CA PHE A 31 14.91 13.17 -5.17
C PHE A 31 13.49 12.74 -4.84
N ASN A 32 12.56 12.96 -5.77
CA ASN A 32 11.18 12.49 -5.70
C ASN A 32 11.10 11.04 -6.16
N ILE A 33 10.70 10.14 -5.28
CA ILE A 33 10.55 8.72 -5.57
C ILE A 33 9.08 8.35 -5.42
N TYR A 34 8.47 7.83 -6.48
CA TYR A 34 7.09 7.36 -6.44
C TYR A 34 7.03 5.95 -5.87
N ALA A 35 6.38 5.79 -4.70
CA ALA A 35 6.23 4.49 -4.06
C ALA A 35 5.64 3.44 -5.01
N SER A 36 4.65 3.84 -5.81
CA SER A 36 4.00 2.97 -6.80
C SER A 36 4.94 2.44 -7.90
N GLU A 37 5.95 3.22 -8.31
CA GLU A 37 6.93 2.77 -9.31
C GLU A 37 7.85 1.71 -8.73
N VAL A 38 8.27 1.90 -7.47
CA VAL A 38 9.09 0.92 -6.75
C VAL A 38 8.28 -0.35 -6.48
N GLU A 39 7.01 -0.23 -6.08
CA GLU A 39 6.08 -1.35 -5.91
C GLU A 39 5.89 -2.13 -7.23
N ALA A 40 5.69 -1.43 -8.35
CA ALA A 40 5.54 -2.06 -9.65
C ALA A 40 6.82 -2.79 -10.10
N ALA A 41 7.99 -2.19 -9.85
CA ALA A 41 9.28 -2.83 -10.12
C ALA A 41 9.46 -4.11 -9.28
N LEU A 42 9.11 -4.06 -7.99
CA LEU A 42 9.17 -5.22 -7.09
C LEU A 42 8.18 -6.31 -7.51
N ALA A 43 6.98 -5.94 -7.95
CA ALA A 43 5.97 -6.87 -8.45
C ALA A 43 6.40 -7.62 -9.72
N GLY A 44 7.38 -7.10 -10.47
CA GLY A 44 7.98 -7.79 -11.62
C GLY A 44 8.91 -8.94 -11.23
N HIS A 45 9.29 -9.08 -9.96
CA HIS A 45 10.22 -10.11 -9.51
C HIS A 45 9.48 -11.42 -9.17
N PRO A 46 9.88 -12.59 -9.71
CA PRO A 46 9.12 -13.85 -9.56
C PRO A 46 8.98 -14.32 -8.11
N SER A 47 9.94 -13.98 -7.26
CA SER A 47 9.89 -14.30 -5.82
C SER A 47 9.03 -13.36 -4.98
N VAL A 48 8.40 -12.33 -5.56
CA VAL A 48 7.59 -11.33 -4.85
C VAL A 48 6.11 -11.56 -5.15
N GLY A 49 5.32 -11.85 -4.12
CA GLY A 49 3.87 -11.97 -4.23
C GLY A 49 3.15 -10.62 -4.08
N SER A 50 3.63 -9.78 -3.16
CA SER A 50 3.13 -8.42 -2.96
C SER A 50 4.20 -7.54 -2.32
N ALA A 51 4.15 -6.23 -2.56
CA ALA A 51 5.04 -5.26 -1.95
C ALA A 51 4.29 -3.97 -1.60
N ALA A 52 4.70 -3.33 -0.51
CA ALA A 52 4.27 -1.99 -0.12
C ALA A 52 5.52 -1.15 0.17
N VAL A 53 5.59 0.07 -0.38
CA VAL A 53 6.76 0.95 -0.27
C VAL A 53 6.41 2.23 0.46
N ILE A 54 7.23 2.60 1.44
CA ILE A 54 7.05 3.83 2.23
C ILE A 54 8.38 4.57 2.42
N GLY A 55 8.28 5.87 2.69
CA GLY A 55 9.40 6.66 3.21
C GLY A 55 9.52 6.48 4.71
N VAL A 56 10.72 6.21 5.20
CA VAL A 56 11.03 6.15 6.64
C VAL A 56 12.01 7.27 6.97
N PRO A 57 11.79 8.09 8.02
CA PRO A 57 12.73 9.14 8.40
C PRO A 57 14.16 8.63 8.57
N ASP A 58 15.12 9.34 7.99
CA ASP A 58 16.54 8.96 7.96
C ASP A 58 17.45 10.19 8.06
N GLN A 59 18.52 10.10 8.87
CA GLN A 59 19.42 11.23 9.12
C GLN A 59 20.27 11.65 7.91
N ARG A 60 20.53 10.73 6.98
CA ARG A 60 21.36 10.99 5.80
C ARG A 60 20.53 11.46 4.61
N TRP A 61 19.32 10.93 4.48
CA TRP A 61 18.50 11.11 3.28
C TRP A 61 17.23 11.94 3.49
N GLY A 62 16.91 12.31 4.74
CA GLY A 62 15.61 12.86 5.10
C GLY A 62 14.58 11.75 5.21
N GLU A 63 14.29 11.08 4.08
CA GLU A 63 13.51 9.84 4.02
C GLU A 63 14.28 8.75 3.27
N LYS A 64 14.34 7.55 3.84
CA LYS A 64 14.83 6.34 3.20
C LYS A 64 13.66 5.53 2.65
N VAL A 65 13.73 5.18 1.37
CA VAL A 65 12.79 4.25 0.73
C VAL A 65 12.89 2.88 1.40
N THR A 66 11.77 2.38 1.90
CA THR A 66 11.67 1.08 2.58
C THR A 66 10.53 0.27 2.00
N ALA A 67 10.83 -0.96 1.58
CA ALA A 67 9.86 -1.88 1.00
C ALA A 67 9.56 -3.03 1.98
N PHE A 68 8.27 -3.29 2.20
CA PHE A 68 7.77 -4.47 2.87
C PHE A 68 7.28 -5.46 1.82
N VAL A 69 7.86 -6.66 1.82
CA VAL A 69 7.68 -7.64 0.74
C VAL A 69 7.09 -8.93 1.30
N VAL A 70 6.02 -9.40 0.67
CA VAL A 70 5.48 -10.75 0.85
C VAL A 70 6.03 -11.61 -0.27
N GLY A 71 6.75 -12.67 0.09
CA GLY A 71 7.32 -13.60 -0.89
C GLY A 71 6.27 -14.46 -1.58
N CYS A 72 6.52 -14.80 -2.85
CA CYS A 72 5.74 -15.82 -3.55
C CYS A 72 5.96 -17.20 -2.90
N PRO A 73 4.90 -18.00 -2.73
CA PRO A 73 5.03 -19.41 -2.37
C PRO A 73 6.02 -20.12 -3.30
N GLY A 74 6.85 -20.98 -2.73
CA GLY A 74 7.85 -21.76 -3.50
C GLY A 74 9.16 -21.02 -3.84
N HIS A 75 9.24 -19.71 -3.61
CA HIS A 75 10.46 -18.92 -3.88
C HIS A 75 11.24 -18.49 -2.62
N GLY A 76 10.77 -18.90 -1.44
CA GLY A 76 11.45 -18.63 -0.18
C GLY A 76 12.75 -19.42 -0.07
N ARG A 77 13.87 -18.74 0.21
CA ARG A 77 15.07 -19.42 0.72
C ARG A 77 14.67 -20.17 1.99
N ARG A 78 14.75 -21.51 1.96
CA ARG A 78 14.87 -22.31 3.18
C ARG A 78 16.08 -21.76 3.95
N ARG A 79 15.85 -21.17 5.13
CA ARG A 79 16.94 -21.00 6.09
C ARG A 79 17.23 -22.37 6.72
N PRO A 80 18.50 -22.71 6.98
CA PRO A 80 18.84 -23.87 7.79
C PRO A 80 18.32 -23.72 9.22
#